data_AF-A0AAE2CQW6-F1
#
_entry.id   AF-A0AAE2CQW6-F1
#
_cell.length_a   1.000
_cell.length_b   1.000
_cell.length_c   1.000
_cell.angle_alpha   90.00
_cell.angle_beta   90.00
_cell.angle_gamma   90.00
#
_symmetry.space_group_name_H-M   'P 1'
#
loop_
_entity.id
_entity.type
_entity.pdbx_description
1 polymer ?
#
loop_
_entity_poly.entity_id
_entity_poly.type
_entity_poly.pdbx_seq_one_letter_code
_entity_poly.pdbx_strand_id
1 'polypeptide(L)'
;VLGLRDRENLKTVDQFLEEQQECEIPLTRLENIYIRNFSGLESEMEFLKLLLSASTALRKLEIISKHNNVLRKARHEMFEELVSSHRASTKGEIIIRDYEIT
;
A
#
# COMPACT_ATOMS: atom_id res chain seq x y z
N VAL A 1 13.11 -4.88 18.15
CA VAL A 1 13.89 -5.23 16.95
C VAL A 1 13.01 -6.14 16.11
N LEU A 2 12.34 -5.60 15.10
CA LEU A 2 11.53 -6.40 14.18
C LEU A 2 12.50 -7.18 13.30
N GLY A 3 12.55 -8.49 13.51
CA GLY A 3 13.44 -9.40 12.81
C GLY A 3 13.09 -9.42 11.33
N LEU A 4 14.04 -8.96 10.51
CA LEU A 4 14.09 -9.23 9.08
C LEU A 4 14.22 -10.75 8.91
N ARG A 5 13.10 -11.48 8.83
CA ARG A 5 13.10 -12.86 8.36
C ARG A 5 12.92 -12.83 6.84
N ASP A 6 13.99 -13.24 6.18
CA ASP A 6 14.09 -13.80 4.83
C ASP A 6 13.20 -13.17 3.73
N ARG A 7 13.84 -12.34 2.90
CA ARG A 7 13.29 -11.68 1.70
C ARG A 7 12.95 -12.64 0.53
N GLU A 8 12.83 -13.94 0.77
CA GLU A 8 12.61 -14.93 -0.29
C GLU A 8 11.44 -15.86 0.09
N ASN A 9 10.26 -15.58 -0.47
CA ASN A 9 8.98 -16.31 -0.38
C ASN A 9 7.96 -15.81 0.64
N LEU A 10 7.27 -14.70 0.33
CA LEU A 10 5.84 -14.65 0.59
C LEU A 10 5.16 -15.47 -0.52
N LYS A 11 4.64 -16.66 -0.21
CA LYS A 11 4.26 -17.65 -1.23
C LYS A 11 2.90 -17.38 -1.87
N THR A 12 2.06 -16.49 -1.32
CA THR A 12 0.82 -15.98 -1.94
C THR A 12 0.41 -14.63 -1.32
N VAL A 13 -0.52 -13.91 -1.97
CA VAL A 13 -1.15 -12.68 -1.42
C VAL A 13 -1.78 -12.95 -0.05
N ASP A 14 -2.49 -14.08 0.10
CA ASP A 14 -3.19 -14.42 1.35
C ASP A 14 -2.24 -14.47 2.55
N GLN A 15 -1.09 -15.12 2.39
CA GLN A 15 -0.09 -15.22 3.45
C GLN A 15 0.44 -13.84 3.86
N PHE A 16 0.69 -12.97 2.87
CA PHE A 16 1.11 -11.61 3.16
C PHE A 16 0.05 -10.83 3.94
N LEU A 17 -1.22 -10.94 3.54
CA LEU A 17 -2.32 -10.27 4.23
C LEU A 17 -2.52 -10.80 5.65
N GLU A 18 -2.45 -12.11 5.86
CA GLU A 18 -2.52 -12.75 7.18
C GLU A 18 -1.42 -12.21 8.12
N GLU A 19 -0.18 -12.08 7.63
CA GLU A 19 0.92 -11.49 8.41
C GLU A 19 0.66 -10.02 8.79
N GLN A 20 -0.04 -9.26 7.94
CA GLN A 20 -0.38 -7.86 8.23
C GLN A 20 -1.64 -7.72 9.11
N GLN A 21 -2.45 -8.78 9.25
CA GLN A 21 -3.68 -8.78 10.04
C GLN A 21 -3.44 -8.89 11.55
N GLU A 22 -2.22 -9.13 12.03
CA GLU A 22 -1.86 -9.11 13.46
C GLU A 22 -1.90 -7.70 14.11
N CYS A 23 -2.58 -6.74 13.50
CA CYS A 23 -2.68 -5.39 14.03
C CYS A 23 -3.83 -5.30 15.05
N GLU A 24 -3.48 -5.06 16.33
CA GLU A 24 -4.45 -4.77 17.39
C GLU A 24 -5.25 -3.45 17.15
N ILE A 25 -4.80 -2.63 16.19
CA ILE A 25 -5.43 -1.37 15.83
C ILE A 25 -6.50 -1.63 14.75
N PRO A 26 -7.78 -1.30 15.00
CA PRO A 26 -8.82 -1.41 13.98
C PRO A 26 -8.48 -0.55 12.76
N LEU A 27 -8.42 -1.16 11.57
CA LEU A 27 -8.11 -0.47 10.32
C LEU A 27 -9.08 0.70 10.06
N THR A 28 -10.33 0.60 10.54
CA THR A 28 -11.35 1.66 10.46
C THR A 28 -10.92 2.99 11.08
N ARG A 29 -9.94 2.98 11.98
CA ARG A 29 -9.43 4.18 12.68
C ARG A 29 -8.19 4.78 12.02
N LEU A 30 -7.68 4.20 10.93
CA LEU A 30 -6.52 4.73 10.24
C LEU A 30 -6.89 6.00 9.47
N GLU A 31 -6.37 7.14 9.95
CA GLU A 31 -6.58 8.44 9.31
C GLU A 31 -5.48 8.80 8.30
N ASN A 32 -4.23 8.50 8.64
CA ASN A 32 -3.08 8.88 7.84
C ASN A 32 -2.14 7.68 7.66
N ILE A 33 -1.97 7.23 6.43
CA ILE A 33 -1.16 6.08 6.07
C ILE A 33 0.01 6.56 5.22
N TYR A 34 1.22 6.17 5.60
CA TYR A 34 2.45 6.52 4.90
C TYR A 34 3.20 5.24 4.53
N ILE A 35 3.27 4.94 3.23
CA ILE A 35 3.99 3.78 2.70
C ILE A 35 5.27 4.26 2.05
N ARG A 36 6.40 3.70 2.48
CA ARG A 36 7.74 4.02 1.96
C ARG A 36 8.33 2.83 1.24
N ASN A 37 9.14 3.10 0.22
CA ASN A 37 9.79 2.08 -0.59
C ASN A 37 8.81 1.14 -1.31
N PHE A 38 7.63 1.64 -1.68
CA PHE A 38 6.62 0.85 -2.37
C PHE A 38 7.18 0.32 -3.69
N SER A 39 7.15 -1.00 -3.86
CA SER A 39 7.77 -1.70 -4.98
C SER A 39 6.80 -2.03 -6.12
N GLY A 40 5.49 -2.01 -5.84
CA GLY A 40 4.44 -2.30 -6.81
C GLY A 40 4.18 -3.79 -7.00
N LEU A 41 4.59 -4.63 -6.05
CA LEU A 41 4.24 -6.06 -6.07
C LEU A 41 2.74 -6.24 -5.87
N GLU A 42 2.18 -7.31 -6.46
CA GLU A 42 0.76 -7.64 -6.35
C GLU A 42 0.29 -7.71 -4.89
N SER A 43 1.08 -8.31 -4.00
CA SER A 43 0.76 -8.39 -2.57
C SER A 43 0.69 -7.00 -1.91
N GLU A 44 1.57 -6.07 -2.27
CA GLU A 44 1.52 -4.70 -1.75
C GLU A 44 0.30 -3.94 -2.29
N MET A 45 -0.08 -4.20 -3.54
CA MET A 45 -1.28 -3.64 -4.16
C MET A 45 -2.56 -4.13 -3.49
N GLU A 46 -2.66 -5.44 -3.23
CA GLU A 46 -3.82 -6.01 -2.53
C GLU A 46 -3.92 -5.52 -1.08
N PHE A 47 -2.79 -5.35 -0.40
CA PHE A 47 -2.79 -4.73 0.92
C PHE A 47 -3.25 -3.28 0.90
N LEU A 48 -2.86 -2.51 -0.11
CA LEU A 48 -3.37 -1.15 -0.31
C LEU A 48 -4.89 -1.13 -0.54
N LYS A 49 -5.42 -2.05 -1.34
CA LYS A 49 -6.87 -2.20 -1.54
C LYS A 49 -7.59 -2.59 -0.25
N LEU A 50 -7.00 -3.48 0.56
CA LEU A 50 -7.51 -3.83 1.88
C LEU A 50 -7.58 -2.58 2.79
N LEU A 51 -6.50 -1.79 2.84
CA LEU A 51 -6.47 -0.56 3.62
C LEU A 51 -7.53 0.44 3.15
N LEU A 52 -7.67 0.65 1.84
CA LEU A 52 -8.69 1.55 1.28
C LEU A 52 -10.11 1.09 1.58
N SER A 53 -10.37 -0.22 1.51
CA SER A 53 -11.70 -0.79 1.76
C SER A 53 -12.07 -0.87 3.24
N ALA A 54 -11.09 -0.88 4.16
CA ALA A 54 -11.34 -0.95 5.60
C ALA A 54 -11.28 0.40 6.32
N SER A 55 -10.46 1.35 5.83
CA SER A 55 -10.15 2.59 6.55
C SER A 55 -11.22 3.67 6.36
N THR A 56 -12.31 3.58 7.10
CA THR A 56 -13.42 4.56 7.07
C THR A 56 -13.01 5.97 7.51
N ALA A 57 -12.02 6.09 8.41
CA ALA A 57 -11.50 7.37 8.88
C ALA A 57 -10.39 7.95 7.98
N LEU A 58 -10.04 7.30 6.86
CA LEU A 58 -8.90 7.69 6.05
C LEU A 58 -9.03 9.12 5.51
N ARG A 59 -8.03 9.95 5.80
CA ARG A 59 -7.87 11.31 5.31
C ARG A 59 -6.76 11.40 4.28
N LYS A 60 -5.69 10.64 4.48
CA LYS A 60 -4.51 10.67 3.61
C LYS A 60 -3.84 9.31 3.50
N LEU A 61 -3.59 8.87 2.27
CA LEU A 61 -2.71 7.77 1.92
C LEU A 61 -1.57 8.34 1.07
N GLU A 62 -0.35 8.32 1.61
CA GLU A 62 0.84 8.78 0.90
C GLU A 62 1.76 7.61 0.59
N ILE A 63 2.05 7.41 -0.70
CA ILE A 63 2.88 6.32 -1.20
C ILE A 63 4.15 6.93 -1.80
N ILE A 64 5.29 6.56 -1.24
CA ILE A 64 6.62 6.91 -1.74
C ILE A 64 7.21 5.67 -2.40
N SER A 65 7.24 5.66 -3.73
CA SER A 65 7.77 4.55 -4.51
C SER A 65 9.27 4.70 -4.75
N LYS A 66 10.02 3.61 -4.55
CA LYS A 66 11.43 3.56 -4.96
C LYS A 66 11.48 3.32 -6.46
N HIS A 67 12.21 4.17 -7.19
CA HIS A 67 12.34 4.05 -8.64
C HIS A 67 12.82 2.67 -9.07
N ASN A 68 11.93 1.91 -9.70
CA ASN A 68 12.31 0.87 -10.64
C ASN A 68 12.02 1.42 -12.05
N ASN A 69 13.04 1.42 -12.88
CA ASN A 69 13.10 1.95 -14.25
C ASN A 69 12.20 1.15 -15.21
N VAL A 70 11.59 0.07 -14.70
CA VAL A 70 10.74 -0.85 -15.44
C VAL A 70 9.37 -0.19 -15.63
N LEU A 71 9.28 0.47 -16.79
CA LEU A 71 8.08 0.95 -17.49
C LEU A 71 7.14 1.84 -16.66
N ARG A 72 7.35 3.16 -16.76
CA ARG A 72 6.41 4.22 -16.32
C ARG A 72 4.94 3.92 -16.64
N LYS A 73 4.67 3.20 -17.74
CA LYS A 73 3.33 2.77 -18.14
C LYS A 73 2.69 1.78 -17.16
N ALA A 74 3.38 0.71 -16.79
CA ALA A 74 2.87 -0.28 -15.82
C ALA A 74 2.61 0.36 -14.45
N ARG A 75 3.49 1.31 -14.06
CA ARG A 75 3.29 2.12 -12.86
C ARG A 75 2.03 3.00 -12.93
N HIS A 76 1.79 3.64 -14.07
CA HIS A 76 0.61 4.47 -14.26
C HIS A 76 -0.67 3.63 -14.17
N GLU A 77 -0.72 2.49 -14.86
CA GLU A 77 -1.86 1.57 -14.82
C GLU A 77 -2.16 1.07 -13.40
N MET A 78 -1.11 0.70 -12.65
CA MET A 78 -1.23 0.30 -11.24
C MET A 78 -1.83 1.41 -10.36
N PHE A 79 -1.43 2.66 -10.54
CA PHE A 79 -1.97 3.76 -9.73
C PHE A 79 -3.39 4.16 -10.16
N GLU A 80 -3.72 4.06 -11.44
CA GLU A 80 -5.11 4.20 -11.92
C GLU A 80 -6.02 3.11 -11.32
N GLU A 81 -5.53 1.87 -11.26
CA GLU A 81 -6.22 0.77 -10.57
C GLU A 81 -6.44 1.09 -9.09
N LEU A 82 -5.42 1.63 -8.40
CA LEU A 82 -5.55 1.99 -6.99
C LEU A 82 -6.55 3.13 -6.77
N VAL A 83 -6.53 4.16 -7.62
CA VAL A 83 -7.46 5.30 -7.53
C VAL A 83 -8.91 4.88 -7.83
N SER A 84 -9.09 3.90 -8.71
CA SER A 84 -10.40 3.35 -9.07
C SER A 84 -10.92 2.26 -8.11
N SER A 85 -10.07 1.78 -7.20
CA SER A 85 -10.44 0.76 -6.21
C SER A 85 -11.50 1.27 -5.23
N HIS A 86 -12.28 0.34 -4.66
CA HIS A 86 -13.29 0.69 -3.65
C HIS A 86 -12.64 1.34 -2.43
N ARG A 87 -13.26 2.42 -1.93
CA ARG A 87 -12.81 3.16 -0.75
C ARG A 87 -13.93 3.28 0.26
N ALA A 88 -13.64 2.92 1.51
CA ALA A 88 -14.54 3.16 2.63
C ALA A 88 -14.63 4.64 3.00
N SER A 89 -13.54 5.40 2.85
CA SER A 89 -13.55 6.86 3.01
C SER A 89 -13.78 7.56 1.67
N THR A 90 -14.77 8.46 1.65
CA THR A 90 -15.04 9.35 0.50
C THR A 90 -14.16 10.60 0.48
N LYS A 91 -13.43 10.87 1.58
CA LYS A 91 -12.62 12.09 1.78
C LYS A 91 -11.11 11.82 1.77
N GLY A 92 -10.70 10.55 1.70
CA GLY A 92 -9.30 10.17 1.72
C GLY A 92 -8.58 10.59 0.45
N GLU A 93 -7.55 11.40 0.59
CA GLU A 93 -6.65 11.78 -0.52
C GLU A 93 -5.59 10.70 -0.72
N ILE A 94 -5.31 10.36 -1.98
CA ILE A 94 -4.21 9.45 -2.37
C ILE A 94 -3.12 10.32 -3.01
N ILE A 95 -1.94 10.31 -2.41
CA ILE A 95 -0.79 11.09 -2.86
C ILE A 95 0.33 10.12 -3.20
N ILE A 96 0.81 10.18 -4.45
CA ILE A 96 1.89 9.35 -4.95
C ILE A 96 3.10 10.24 -5.15
N ARG A 97 4.24 9.84 -4.58
CA ARG A 97 5.52 10.54 -4.72
C ARG A 97 6.60 9.60 -5.20
N ASP A 98 7.46 10.13 -6.04
CA ASP A 98 8.73 9.51 -6.37
C ASP A 98 9.72 9.72 -5.22
N TYR A 99 10.59 8.73 -4.99
CA TYR A 99 11.70 8.87 -4.06
C TYR A 99 12.75 9.81 -4.68
N GLU A 100 12.76 11.08 -4.26
CA GLU A 100 13.83 12.01 -4.63
C GLU A 100 15.11 11.65 -3.85
N ILE A 101 16.15 11.24 -4.59
CA ILE A 101 17.50 11.08 -4.03
C ILE A 101 18.04 12.49 -3.80
N THR A 102 18.19 12.88 -2.54
CA THR A 102 18.93 14.07 -2.11
C THR A 102 20.37 13.70 -1.77
#